data_AF-A0A9X3J2Y6-F1
#
_entry.id   AF-A0A9X3J2Y6-F1
#
_cell.length_a   1.000
_cell.length_b   1.000
_cell.length_c   1.000
_cell.angle_alpha   90.00
_cell.angle_beta   90.00
_cell.angle_gamma   90.00
#
_symmetry.space_group_name_H-M   'P 1'
#
loop_
_entity.id
_entity.type
_entity.pdbx_description
1 polymer ?
#
loop_
_entity_poly.entity_id
_entity_poly.type
_entity_poly.pdbx_seq_one_letter_code
_entity_poly.pdbx_strand_id
1 'polypeptide(L)'
;MKTRISQLVAALFFTFLVVGNGYATEHKTKASSHESNYEASLELENWMLDETIWSTSGSQLKIAQETRMEVENWMTNMYVWDVQVENLRLENWMVNENIWEVDHVVAYSETEQDLSIENWMVNENIWKI
;
A
#
# COMPACT_ATOMS: atom_id res chain seq x y z
N MET A 1 -23.17 56.53 29.18
CA MET A 1 -23.42 55.57 28.07
C MET A 1 -22.17 54.76 27.70
N LYS A 2 -21.01 55.37 27.41
CA LYS A 2 -19.78 54.66 27.01
C LYS A 2 -19.34 53.53 27.97
N THR A 3 -19.39 53.77 29.29
CA THR A 3 -18.99 52.78 30.31
C THR A 3 -19.96 51.60 30.42
N ARG A 4 -21.27 51.85 30.24
CA ARG A 4 -22.29 50.79 30.27
C ARG A 4 -22.24 49.91 29.03
N ILE A 5 -21.94 50.48 27.86
CA ILE A 5 -21.73 49.74 26.61
C ILE A 5 -20.46 48.89 26.70
N SER A 6 -19.35 49.44 27.23
CA SER A 6 -18.11 48.67 27.42
C SER A 6 -18.28 47.49 28.39
N GLN A 7 -19.08 47.66 29.46
CA GLN A 7 -19.40 46.57 30.38
C GLN A 7 -20.26 45.47 29.72
N LEU A 8 -21.20 45.86 28.86
CA LEU A 8 -22.05 44.92 28.12
C LEU A 8 -21.25 44.10 27.10
N VAL A 9 -20.33 44.75 26.38
CA VAL A 9 -19.42 44.06 25.44
C VAL A 9 -18.49 43.09 26.16
N ALA A 10 -17.94 43.50 27.30
CA ALA A 10 -17.11 42.61 28.13
C ALA A 10 -17.90 41.39 28.62
N ALA A 11 -19.14 41.60 29.09
CA ALA A 11 -20.00 40.50 29.55
C ALA A 11 -20.30 39.50 28.42
N LEU A 12 -20.63 39.97 27.21
CA LEU A 12 -20.86 39.11 26.04
C LEU A 12 -19.62 38.31 25.65
N PHE A 13 -18.44 38.93 25.69
CA PHE A 13 -17.18 38.26 25.38
C PHE A 13 -16.86 37.14 26.38
N PHE A 14 -17.05 37.39 27.68
CA PHE A 14 -16.85 36.38 28.72
C PHE A 14 -17.84 35.23 28.62
N THR A 15 -19.11 35.49 28.29
CA THR A 15 -20.08 34.39 28.05
C THR A 15 -19.68 33.51 26.88
N PHE A 16 -19.12 34.10 25.81
CA PHE A 16 -18.68 33.34 24.64
C PHE A 16 -17.47 32.43 24.96
N LEU A 17 -16.53 32.91 25.78
CA LEU A 17 -15.36 32.13 26.20
C LEU A 17 -15.72 30.96 27.13
N VAL A 18 -16.71 31.13 28.00
CA VAL A 18 -17.15 30.07 28.94
C VAL A 18 -17.97 29.00 28.22
N VAL A 19 -18.83 29.37 27.28
CA VAL A 19 -19.61 28.41 26.47
C VAL A 19 -18.72 27.68 25.46
N GLY A 20 -17.73 28.35 24.87
CA GLY A 20 -16.83 27.77 23.86
C GLY A 20 -15.86 26.71 24.38
N ASN A 21 -15.66 26.60 25.70
CA ASN A 21 -14.78 25.60 26.33
C ASN A 21 -15.55 24.40 26.94
N GLY A 22 -16.88 24.37 26.82
CA GLY A 22 -17.71 23.28 27.30
C GLY A 22 -17.80 22.13 26.31
N TYR A 23 -17.10 21.03 26.59
CA TYR A 23 -17.27 19.70 25.99
C TYR A 23 -16.79 19.52 24.54
N ALA A 24 -15.49 19.70 24.30
CA ALA A 24 -14.84 18.95 23.23
C ALA A 24 -14.64 17.50 23.72
N THR A 25 -15.58 16.61 23.39
CA THR A 25 -15.39 15.18 23.62
C THR A 25 -14.35 14.68 22.61
N GLU A 26 -13.25 14.10 23.08
CA GLU A 26 -12.20 13.53 22.20
C GLU A 26 -12.82 12.61 21.15
N HIS A 27 -12.60 12.91 19.88
CA HIS A 27 -12.90 11.98 18.79
C HIS A 27 -11.75 10.97 18.69
N LYS A 28 -11.83 9.87 19.43
CA LYS A 28 -10.89 8.75 19.27
C LYS A 28 -11.20 8.04 17.96
N THR A 29 -10.43 8.33 16.92
CA THR A 29 -10.42 7.51 15.71
C THR A 29 -9.74 6.17 16.06
N LYS A 30 -10.54 5.12 16.19
CA LYS A 30 -10.01 3.76 16.20
C LYS A 30 -9.61 3.40 14.78
N ALA A 31 -8.34 3.57 14.44
CA ALA A 31 -7.75 2.93 13.26
C ALA A 31 -7.56 1.44 13.57
N SER A 32 -8.62 0.67 13.35
CA SER A 32 -8.61 -0.80 13.44
C SER A 32 -9.60 -1.33 12.42
N SER A 33 -9.31 -1.11 11.14
CA SER A 33 -10.06 -1.72 10.03
C SER A 33 -9.27 -2.82 9.30
N HIS A 34 -8.09 -3.20 9.79
CA HIS A 34 -7.44 -4.45 9.40
C HIS A 34 -7.87 -5.53 10.39
N GLU A 35 -9.16 -5.85 10.36
CA GLU A 35 -9.61 -7.13 10.89
C GLU A 35 -8.93 -8.23 10.09
N SER A 36 -8.42 -9.23 10.79
CA SER A 36 -7.84 -10.45 10.23
C SER A 36 -8.77 -11.03 9.17
N ASN A 37 -8.50 -10.75 7.90
CA ASN A 37 -9.14 -11.44 6.79
C ASN A 37 -8.68 -12.89 6.87
N TYR A 38 -9.49 -13.75 7.46
CA TYR A 38 -9.38 -15.18 7.24
C TYR A 38 -9.72 -15.41 5.78
N GLU A 39 -8.71 -15.44 4.91
CA GLU A 39 -8.89 -15.87 3.53
C GLU A 39 -9.37 -17.33 3.54
N ALA A 40 -10.37 -17.63 2.72
CA ALA A 40 -10.83 -19.00 2.55
C ALA A 40 -9.65 -19.87 2.06
N SER A 41 -9.53 -21.10 2.57
CA SER A 41 -8.54 -22.04 2.08
C SER A 41 -8.70 -22.21 0.57
N LEU A 42 -7.62 -22.01 -0.18
CA LEU A 42 -7.63 -22.14 -1.64
C LEU A 42 -8.04 -23.57 -2.01
N GLU A 43 -9.22 -23.74 -2.61
CA GLU A 43 -9.71 -25.03 -3.08
C GLU A 43 -9.24 -25.28 -4.51
N LEU A 44 -8.84 -26.52 -4.79
CA LEU A 44 -8.51 -26.90 -6.16
C LEU A 44 -9.79 -27.14 -6.96
N GLU A 45 -10.02 -26.31 -7.98
CA GLU A 45 -11.11 -26.48 -8.93
C GLU A 45 -10.84 -27.65 -9.89
N ASN A 46 -11.90 -28.31 -10.37
CA ASN A 46 -11.81 -29.53 -11.19
C ASN A 46 -10.94 -29.37 -12.45
N TRP A 47 -10.91 -28.17 -13.05
CA TRP A 47 -10.10 -27.92 -14.25
C TRP A 47 -8.58 -27.92 -13.95
N MET A 48 -8.17 -27.63 -12.71
CA MET A 48 -6.75 -27.69 -12.31
C MET A 48 -6.25 -29.12 -12.14
N LEU A 49 -7.16 -30.08 -11.96
CA LEU A 49 -6.85 -31.50 -11.77
C LEU A 49 -7.14 -32.34 -13.02
N ASP A 50 -7.71 -31.73 -14.06
CA ASP A 50 -8.06 -32.43 -15.29
C ASP A 50 -6.82 -32.63 -16.16
N GLU A 51 -6.24 -33.83 -16.09
CA GLU A 51 -5.11 -34.25 -16.92
C GLU A 51 -5.39 -34.15 -18.42
N THR A 52 -6.65 -34.10 -18.86
CA THR A 52 -6.95 -33.89 -20.29
C THR A 52 -6.63 -32.46 -20.75
N ILE A 53 -6.59 -31.49 -19.83
CA ILE A 53 -6.21 -30.10 -20.09
C ILE A 53 -4.69 -29.95 -20.17
N TRP A 54 -3.96 -30.69 -19.34
CA TRP A 54 -2.50 -30.56 -19.18
C TRP A 54 -1.69 -31.62 -19.93
N SER A 55 -2.29 -32.74 -20.32
CA SER A 55 -1.58 -33.80 -21.03
C SER A 55 -1.23 -33.37 -22.45
N THR A 56 0.05 -33.13 -22.66
CA THR A 56 0.67 -32.87 -23.97
C THR A 56 0.82 -34.14 -24.82
N SER A 57 0.54 -35.31 -24.26
CA SER A 57 0.74 -36.62 -24.92
C SER A 57 -0.21 -36.89 -26.07
N GLY A 58 -1.33 -36.15 -26.19
CA GLY A 58 -2.33 -36.33 -27.24
C GLY A 58 -2.46 -35.16 -28.21
N SER A 59 -1.92 -33.99 -27.86
CA SER A 59 -1.88 -32.86 -28.79
C SER A 59 -0.73 -33.10 -29.76
N GLN A 60 -1.06 -33.38 -31.02
CA GLN A 60 -0.24 -32.89 -32.11
C GLN A 60 -0.21 -31.37 -31.92
N LEU A 61 0.72 -30.87 -31.11
CA LEU A 61 1.11 -29.48 -31.12
C LEU A 61 1.52 -29.26 -32.57
N LYS A 62 0.57 -28.83 -33.40
CA LYS A 62 0.89 -28.01 -34.56
C LYS A 62 1.71 -26.93 -33.91
N ILE A 63 3.03 -27.02 -34.07
CA ILE A 63 3.92 -25.90 -33.89
C ILE A 63 3.25 -24.85 -34.76
N ALA A 64 2.47 -23.97 -34.12
CA ALA A 64 1.90 -22.84 -34.80
C ALA A 64 3.16 -22.15 -35.29
N GLN A 65 3.37 -22.19 -36.60
CA GLN A 65 4.43 -21.42 -37.20
C GLN A 65 3.98 -19.98 -37.03
N GLU A 66 4.27 -19.42 -35.85
CA GLU A 66 4.00 -18.03 -35.58
C GLU A 66 4.79 -17.25 -36.61
N THR A 67 4.09 -16.37 -37.31
CA THR A 67 4.72 -15.34 -38.13
C THR A 67 5.80 -14.69 -37.28
N ARG A 68 7.02 -14.59 -37.82
CA ARG A 68 8.13 -13.90 -37.13
C ARG A 68 7.60 -12.55 -36.64
N MET A 69 7.66 -12.32 -35.33
CA MET A 69 7.31 -11.01 -34.78
C MET A 69 8.19 -9.96 -35.45
N GLU A 70 7.57 -9.06 -36.19
CA GLU A 70 8.24 -7.92 -36.80
C GLU A 70 8.29 -6.78 -35.78
N VAL A 71 9.43 -6.09 -35.73
CA VAL A 71 9.54 -4.90 -34.90
C VAL A 71 8.82 -3.76 -35.61
N GLU A 72 7.61 -3.45 -35.16
CA GLU A 72 6.82 -2.31 -35.62
C GLU A 72 7.58 -0.98 -35.46
N ASN A 73 7.31 -0.02 -36.35
CA ASN A 73 8.06 1.23 -36.45
C ASN A 73 8.08 2.05 -35.14
N TRP A 74 7.01 2.00 -34.33
CA TRP A 74 6.96 2.72 -33.07
C TRP A 74 7.95 2.18 -32.02
N MET A 75 8.35 0.90 -32.10
CA MET A 75 9.31 0.30 -31.17
C MET A 75 10.76 0.72 -31.45
N THR A 76 11.05 1.26 -32.63
CA THR A 76 12.41 1.64 -33.05
C THR A 76 12.54 3.13 -33.40
N ASN A 77 11.43 3.81 -33.61
CA ASN A 77 11.44 5.23 -33.93
C ASN A 77 11.83 6.06 -32.70
N MET A 78 13.06 6.58 -32.71
CA MET A 78 13.60 7.43 -31.65
C MET A 78 12.70 8.64 -31.34
N TYR A 79 11.98 9.17 -32.32
CA TYR A 79 11.08 10.30 -32.13
C TYR A 79 9.77 9.93 -31.40
N VAL A 80 9.39 8.64 -31.36
CA VAL A 80 8.26 8.16 -30.54
C VAL A 80 8.65 8.11 -29.06
N TRP A 81 9.92 7.84 -28.77
CA TRP A 81 10.48 7.74 -27.42
C TRP A 81 11.19 9.02 -26.97
N ASP A 82 11.30 10.02 -27.84
CA ASP A 82 11.86 11.33 -27.53
C ASP A 82 10.88 12.09 -26.62
N VAL A 83 10.84 11.68 -25.36
CA VAL A 83 10.25 12.46 -24.29
C VAL A 83 11.15 13.68 -24.16
N GLN A 84 10.64 14.84 -24.56
CA GLN A 84 11.26 16.12 -24.25
C GLN A 84 11.51 16.13 -22.74
N VAL A 85 12.76 15.94 -22.34
CA VAL A 85 13.15 15.97 -20.93
C VAL A 85 13.14 17.43 -20.54
N GLU A 86 11.93 17.95 -20.29
CA GLU A 86 11.75 19.23 -19.64
C GLU A 86 12.39 19.07 -18.27
N ASN A 87 13.52 19.76 -18.06
CA ASN A 87 14.41 19.67 -16.89
C ASN A 87 13.70 19.15 -15.63
N LEU A 88 13.67 17.83 -15.45
CA LEU A 88 13.03 17.18 -14.31
C LEU A 88 13.88 17.55 -13.10
N ARG A 89 13.42 18.57 -12.38
CA ARG A 89 14.04 19.00 -11.13
C ARG A 89 13.48 18.12 -10.03
N LEU A 90 14.36 17.48 -9.28
CA LEU A 90 13.97 16.80 -8.06
C LEU A 90 13.33 17.84 -7.13
N GLU A 91 12.15 17.50 -6.63
CA GLU A 91 11.45 18.35 -5.67
C GLU A 91 12.19 18.35 -4.34
N ASN A 92 12.03 19.42 -3.54
CA ASN A 92 12.79 19.58 -2.30
C ASN A 92 12.60 18.41 -1.31
N TRP A 93 11.45 17.74 -1.36
CA TRP A 93 11.20 16.57 -0.52
C TRP A 93 12.04 15.34 -0.90
N MET A 94 12.43 15.22 -2.16
CA MET A 94 13.26 14.11 -2.66
C MET A 94 14.73 14.24 -2.26
N VAL A 95 15.17 15.44 -1.88
CA VAL A 95 16.59 15.77 -1.68
C VAL A 95 16.93 16.30 -0.29
N ASN A 96 15.94 16.67 0.51
CA ASN A 96 16.18 17.20 1.84
C ASN A 96 16.32 16.05 2.85
N GLU A 97 17.55 15.79 3.28
CA GLU A 97 17.92 14.75 4.25
C GLU A 97 17.07 14.84 5.53
N ASN A 98 16.74 16.04 5.99
CA ASN A 98 15.93 16.26 7.20
C ASN A 98 14.49 15.70 7.10
N ILE A 99 13.98 15.45 5.89
CA ILE A 99 12.65 14.83 5.68
C ILE A 99 12.74 13.31 5.81
N TRP A 100 13.89 12.73 5.52
CA TRP A 100 14.16 11.30 5.58
C TRP A 100 14.87 10.89 6.87
N GLU A 101 15.41 11.85 7.61
CA GLU A 101 15.92 11.64 8.97
C GLU A 101 14.77 11.20 9.87
N VAL A 102 14.69 9.89 10.09
CA VAL A 102 13.92 9.32 11.19
C VAL A 102 14.68 9.65 12.46
N ASP A 103 14.12 10.54 13.28
CA ASP A 103 14.67 10.89 14.58
C ASP A 103 14.93 9.60 15.36
N HIS A 104 16.20 9.28 15.59
CA HIS A 104 16.66 8.05 16.27
C HIS A 104 16.21 7.97 17.75
N VAL A 105 15.29 8.82 18.19
CA VAL A 105 14.88 8.97 19.59
C VAL A 105 14.05 7.78 20.09
N VAL A 106 13.48 6.95 19.22
CA VAL A 106 13.10 5.57 19.61
C VAL A 106 13.35 4.64 18.44
N ALA A 107 14.59 4.17 18.30
CA ALA A 107 14.83 2.91 17.64
C ALA A 107 14.08 1.83 18.45
N TYR A 108 12.82 1.57 18.13
CA TYR A 108 12.27 0.25 18.37
C TYR A 108 13.17 -0.68 17.56
N SER A 109 14.15 -1.31 18.21
CA SER A 109 14.82 -2.44 17.60
C SER A 109 13.71 -3.48 17.45
N GLU A 110 13.12 -3.53 16.27
CA GLU A 110 12.33 -4.67 15.86
C GLU A 110 13.34 -5.82 15.90
N THR A 111 13.31 -6.57 16.99
CA THR A 111 14.08 -7.80 17.10
C THR A 111 13.30 -8.78 16.25
N GLU A 112 13.66 -8.83 14.96
CA GLU A 112 13.23 -9.94 14.13
C GLU A 112 13.72 -11.21 14.83
N GLN A 113 12.78 -12.06 15.18
CA GLN A 113 13.10 -13.35 15.74
C GLN A 113 13.92 -14.12 14.70
N ASP A 114 15.05 -14.71 15.09
CA ASP A 114 15.88 -15.51 14.19
C ASP A 114 15.00 -16.52 13.45
N LEU A 115 15.02 -16.45 12.11
CA LEU A 115 14.28 -17.37 11.27
C LEU A 115 14.81 -18.78 11.51
N SER A 116 14.06 -19.57 12.28
CA SER A 116 14.35 -20.98 12.52
C SER A 116 13.55 -21.84 11.56
N ILE A 117 14.15 -22.93 11.07
CA ILE A 117 13.43 -23.91 10.27
C ILE A 117 12.43 -24.60 11.18
N GLU A 118 11.15 -24.40 10.91
CA GLU A 118 10.05 -24.95 11.69
C GLU A 118 9.76 -26.40 11.27
N ASN A 119 9.22 -27.21 12.19
CA ASN A 119 9.03 -28.64 11.97
C ASN A 119 8.14 -28.97 10.75
N TRP A 120 7.22 -28.08 10.39
CA TRP A 120 6.39 -28.24 9.19
C TRP A 120 7.21 -28.16 7.90
N MET A 121 8.30 -27.40 7.87
CA MET A 121 9.17 -27.25 6.69
C MET A 121 10.00 -28.51 6.40
N VAL A 122 10.20 -29.38 7.41
CA VAL A 122 11.10 -30.54 7.32
C VAL A 122 10.38 -31.89 7.46
N ASN A 123 9.15 -31.91 7.96
CA ASN A 123 8.43 -33.16 8.14
C ASN A 123 7.79 -33.59 6.82
N GLU A 124 8.41 -34.55 6.16
CA GLU A 124 7.92 -35.16 4.91
C GLU A 124 6.50 -35.71 5.01
N ASN A 125 5.98 -36.02 6.21
CA ASN A 125 4.60 -36.49 6.37
C ASN A 125 3.55 -35.37 6.25
N ILE A 126 3.94 -34.11 6.42
CA ILE A 126 3.04 -32.94 6.28
C ILE A 126 2.81 -32.62 4.80
N TRP A 127 3.76 -32.95 3.93
CA TRP A 127 3.72 -32.65 2.49
C TRP A 127 3.24 -33.83 1.63
N LYS A 128 2.85 -34.95 2.25
CA LYS A 128 2.30 -36.09 1.52
C LYS A 128 0.86 -35.78 1.10
N ILE A 129 0.65 -35.70 -0.21
CA ILE A 129 -0.66 -35.69 -0.87
C ILE A 129 -1.14 -37.13 -1.05
#